data_AF-A0A662VHF3-F1
#
_entry.id   AF-A0A662VHF3-F1
#
_cell.length_a   1.000
_cell.length_b   1.000
_cell.length_c   1.000
_cell.angle_alpha   90.00
_cell.angle_beta   90.00
_cell.angle_gamma   90.00
#
_symmetry.space_group_name_H-M   'P 1'
#
loop_
_entity.id
_entity.type
_entity.pdbx_description
1 polymer ?
#
loop_
_entity_poly.entity_id
_entity_poly.type
_entity_poly.pdbx_seq_one_letter_code
_entity_poly.pdbx_strand_id
1 'polypeptide(L)'
;MRGAMKMNANLNGRKLPVIPLKAELRPVTGYYKRRRGYIIYCTIVQPPKNAWERIIEYAEYLRNEYGKNVKLHVAVGSNGKYLRYEREDGVPLYVGEDGVIYTCGKARRFKSKLNATIRFLCESCGYRVKEKKICEWW
;
A
#
# COMPACT_ATOMS: atom_id res chain seq x y z
N MET A 1 -29.63 16.92 10.82
CA MET A 1 -28.36 16.40 10.25
C MET A 1 -28.40 14.88 10.32
N ARG A 2 -28.56 14.16 9.20
CA ARG A 2 -28.60 12.69 9.21
C ARG A 2 -27.18 12.17 9.49
N GLY A 3 -26.99 11.54 10.65
CA GLY A 3 -25.73 10.90 10.99
C GLY A 3 -25.38 9.86 9.93
N ALA A 4 -24.31 10.09 9.19
CA ALA A 4 -23.80 9.09 8.26
C ALA A 4 -23.41 7.86 9.08
N MET A 5 -24.20 6.79 8.96
CA MET A 5 -23.89 5.48 9.52
C MET A 5 -22.44 5.14 9.13
N LYS A 6 -21.54 5.10 10.11
CA LYS A 6 -20.15 4.66 9.88
C LYS A 6 -20.22 3.17 9.58
N MET A 7 -20.33 2.82 8.31
CA MET A 7 -20.25 1.43 7.86
C MET A 7 -18.83 0.92 8.11
N ASN A 8 -18.72 -0.26 8.72
CA ASN A 8 -17.46 -0.94 8.94
C ASN A 8 -17.48 -2.27 8.19
N ALA A 9 -16.38 -2.60 7.51
CA ALA A 9 -16.14 -3.92 6.96
C ALA A 9 -15.46 -4.79 8.02
N ASN A 10 -15.86 -6.06 8.12
CA ASN A 10 -15.17 -7.04 8.96
C ASN A 10 -14.16 -7.81 8.12
N LEU A 11 -12.87 -7.67 8.44
CA LEU A 11 -11.77 -8.35 7.78
C LEU A 11 -10.96 -9.08 8.86
N ASN A 12 -11.07 -10.40 8.90
CA ASN A 12 -10.43 -11.26 9.90
C ASN A 12 -10.63 -10.78 11.34
N GLY A 13 -11.89 -10.55 11.71
CA GLY A 13 -12.29 -10.09 13.04
C GLY A 13 -12.09 -8.59 13.28
N ARG A 14 -11.48 -7.85 12.33
CA ARG A 14 -11.18 -6.42 12.49
C ARG A 14 -12.21 -5.57 11.76
N LYS A 15 -12.73 -4.56 12.47
CA LYS A 15 -13.66 -3.58 11.92
C LYS A 15 -12.90 -2.42 11.29
N LEU A 16 -12.84 -2.38 9.95
CA LEU A 16 -12.25 -1.29 9.20
C LEU A 16 -13.32 -0.31 8.69
N PRO A 17 -13.12 1.01 8.81
CA PRO A 17 -14.08 1.98 8.31
C PRO A 17 -14.20 1.90 6.78
N VAL A 18 -15.43 1.94 6.28
CA VAL A 18 -15.72 1.98 4.85
C VAL A 18 -15.83 3.44 4.39
N ILE A 19 -15.15 3.77 3.29
CA ILE A 19 -15.17 5.09 2.68
C ILE A 19 -15.45 4.99 1.17
N PRO A 20 -16.10 5.98 0.54
CA PRO A 20 -16.23 6.00 -0.90
C PRO A 20 -14.86 6.27 -1.56
N LEU A 21 -14.54 5.53 -2.62
CA LEU A 21 -13.39 5.78 -3.46
C LEU A 21 -13.67 6.95 -4.39
N LYS A 22 -13.01 8.08 -4.15
CA LYS A 22 -13.14 9.31 -4.96
C LYS A 22 -11.99 9.54 -5.94
N ALA A 23 -10.94 8.71 -5.88
CA ALA A 23 -9.70 8.94 -6.63
C ALA A 23 -9.57 7.97 -7.79
N GLU A 24 -9.10 8.46 -8.94
CA GLU A 24 -8.64 7.60 -10.04
C GLU A 24 -7.38 6.85 -9.58
N LEU A 25 -7.44 5.52 -9.68
CA LEU A 25 -6.37 4.61 -9.27
C LEU A 25 -5.58 4.14 -10.48
N ARG A 26 -4.26 4.05 -10.34
CA ARG A 26 -3.37 3.49 -11.34
C ARG A 26 -2.50 2.39 -10.74
N PRO A 27 -2.31 1.26 -11.43
CA PRO A 27 -1.51 0.16 -10.91
C PRO A 27 -0.05 0.57 -10.75
N VAL A 28 0.58 0.00 -9.72
CA VAL A 28 2.00 0.13 -9.42
C VAL A 28 2.69 -1.16 -9.86
N THR A 29 3.68 -1.07 -10.73
CA THR A 29 4.39 -2.22 -11.29
C THR A 29 5.71 -2.53 -10.58
N GLY A 30 6.22 -1.62 -9.76
CA GLY A 30 7.50 -1.78 -9.09
C GLY A 30 7.95 -0.56 -8.29
N TYR A 31 9.16 -0.67 -7.76
CA TYR A 31 9.85 0.39 -7.02
C TYR A 31 11.36 0.28 -7.22
N TYR A 32 12.09 1.34 -6.91
CA TYR A 32 13.54 1.39 -6.93
C TYR A 32 14.12 1.17 -5.53
N LYS A 33 15.25 0.46 -5.46
CA LYS A 33 16.09 0.39 -4.25
C LYS A 33 17.56 0.60 -4.59
N ARG A 34 18.34 0.97 -3.59
CA ARG A 34 19.79 1.15 -3.69
C ARG A 34 20.51 0.06 -2.93
N ARG A 35 21.56 -0.53 -3.52
CA ARG A 35 22.41 -1.53 -2.85
C ARG A 35 23.81 -1.50 -3.43
N ARG A 36 24.84 -1.36 -2.57
CA ARG A 36 26.27 -1.45 -2.93
C ARG A 36 26.66 -0.66 -4.20
N GLY A 37 26.28 0.62 -4.28
CA GLY A 37 26.60 1.45 -5.45
C GLY A 37 25.77 1.15 -6.71
N TYR A 38 24.65 0.43 -6.60
CA TYR A 38 23.73 0.20 -7.73
C TYR A 38 22.33 0.72 -7.45
N ILE A 39 21.69 1.24 -8.50
CA ILE A 39 20.25 1.43 -8.56
C ILE A 39 19.63 0.16 -9.14
N ILE A 40 18.71 -0.44 -8.38
CA ILE A 40 17.99 -1.66 -8.75
C ILE A 40 16.52 -1.30 -8.90
N TYR A 41 15.91 -1.70 -10.02
CA TYR A 41 14.46 -1.69 -10.17
C TYR A 41 13.89 -3.05 -9.76
N CYS A 42 12.94 -3.04 -8.85
CA CYS A 42 12.21 -4.20 -8.36
C CYS A 42 10.81 -4.22 -8.99
N THR A 43 10.60 -5.11 -9.97
CA THR A 43 9.27 -5.34 -10.54
C THR A 43 8.46 -6.23 -9.60
N ILE A 44 7.25 -5.83 -9.23
CA ILE A 44 6.33 -6.67 -8.44
C ILE A 44 5.77 -7.74 -9.38
N VAL A 45 6.06 -9.00 -9.09
CA VAL A 45 5.65 -10.13 -9.95
C VAL A 45 4.43 -10.87 -9.41
N GLN A 46 4.28 -10.94 -8.09
CA GLN A 46 3.20 -11.70 -7.49
C GLN A 46 2.84 -11.14 -6.09
N PRO A 47 1.56 -10.83 -5.82
CA PRO A 47 1.10 -10.52 -4.48
C PRO A 47 1.07 -11.78 -3.60
N PRO A 48 1.19 -11.65 -2.27
CA PRO A 48 0.89 -12.76 -1.36
C PRO A 48 -0.60 -13.13 -1.45
N LYS A 49 -0.94 -14.41 -1.24
CA LYS A 49 -2.34 -14.90 -1.29
C LYS A 49 -3.30 -14.12 -0.37
N ASN A 50 -2.79 -13.64 0.77
CA ASN A 50 -3.57 -12.97 1.80
C ASN A 50 -3.11 -11.51 1.97
N ALA A 51 -3.01 -10.77 0.87
CA ALA A 51 -2.41 -9.43 0.86
C ALA A 51 -3.03 -8.47 1.88
N TRP A 52 -4.36 -8.43 1.98
CA TRP A 52 -5.02 -7.53 2.94
C TRP A 52 -4.67 -7.89 4.38
N GLU A 53 -4.71 -9.18 4.73
CA GLU A 53 -4.39 -9.66 6.08
C GLU A 53 -2.98 -9.26 6.48
N ARG A 54 -2.00 -9.54 5.61
CA ARG A 54 -0.59 -9.19 5.86
C ARG A 54 -0.36 -7.70 6.01
N ILE A 55 -1.08 -6.87 5.24
CA ILE A 55 -0.98 -5.41 5.35
C ILE A 55 -1.60 -4.93 6.67
N ILE A 56 -2.70 -5.54 7.09
CA ILE A 56 -3.33 -5.21 8.36
C ILE A 56 -2.41 -5.58 9.52
N GLU A 57 -1.84 -6.79 9.53
CA GLU A 57 -0.85 -7.25 10.51
C GLU A 57 0.37 -6.33 10.53
N TYR A 58 0.88 -5.96 9.36
CA TYR A 58 2.00 -5.03 9.26
C TYR A 58 1.66 -3.64 9.82
N ALA A 59 0.46 -3.13 9.58
CA ALA A 59 0.01 -1.86 10.15
C ALA A 59 -0.09 -1.92 11.68
N GLU A 60 -0.54 -3.03 12.25
CA GLU A 60 -0.57 -3.27 13.69
C GLU A 60 0.84 -3.33 14.27
N TYR A 61 1.74 -4.08 13.64
CA TYR A 61 3.15 -4.15 14.00
C TYR A 61 3.80 -2.75 14.02
N LEU A 62 3.55 -1.92 13.01
CA LEU A 62 4.05 -0.54 12.96
C LEU A 62 3.51 0.35 14.08
N ARG A 63 2.23 0.20 14.45
CA ARG A 63 1.62 0.95 15.55
C ARG A 63 2.19 0.52 16.90
N ASN A 64 2.31 -0.79 17.12
CA ASN A 64 2.69 -1.35 18.41
C ASN A 64 4.19 -1.22 18.69
N GLU A 65 5.04 -1.56 17.71
CA GLU A 65 6.49 -1.62 17.91
C GLU A 65 7.18 -0.28 17.67
N TYR A 66 6.64 0.55 16.77
CA TYR A 66 7.28 1.80 16.35
C TYR A 66 6.45 3.06 16.64
N GLY A 67 5.28 2.92 17.28
CA GLY A 67 4.40 4.04 17.60
C GLY A 67 3.89 4.80 16.37
N LYS A 68 3.91 4.18 15.18
CA LYS A 68 3.57 4.85 13.93
C LYS A 68 2.08 4.97 13.74
N ASN A 69 1.59 6.16 13.38
CA ASN A 69 0.20 6.30 13.00
C ASN A 69 -0.02 5.77 11.57
N VAL A 70 -0.74 4.66 11.47
CA VAL A 70 -1.15 4.05 10.20
C VAL A 70 -2.67 4.08 10.12
N LYS A 71 -3.23 4.59 9.02
CA LYS A 71 -4.67 4.61 8.75
C LYS A 71 -5.01 3.50 7.77
N LEU A 72 -6.02 2.72 8.13
CA LEU A 72 -6.59 1.66 7.31
C LEU A 72 -8.07 1.92 7.08
N HIS A 73 -8.51 1.83 5.82
CA HIS A 73 -9.92 1.94 5.44
C HIS A 73 -10.22 0.98 4.31
N VAL A 74 -11.47 0.53 4.19
CA VAL A 74 -11.95 -0.12 2.96
C VAL A 74 -12.54 0.96 2.07
N ALA A 75 -11.88 1.24 0.96
CA ALA A 75 -12.36 2.16 -0.06
C ALA A 75 -13.19 1.40 -1.10
N VAL A 76 -14.43 1.82 -1.33
CA VAL A 76 -15.35 1.18 -2.29
C VAL A 76 -15.64 2.14 -3.44
N GLY A 77 -15.36 1.72 -4.67
CA GLY A 77 -15.69 2.45 -5.89
C GLY A 77 -16.46 1.59 -6.89
N SER A 78 -16.81 2.16 -8.04
CA SER A 78 -17.47 1.43 -9.14
C SER A 78 -16.68 0.23 -9.63
N ASN A 79 -15.35 0.28 -9.50
CA ASN A 79 -14.43 -0.70 -10.06
C ASN A 79 -13.97 -1.74 -9.02
N GLY A 80 -14.54 -1.74 -7.82
CA GLY A 80 -14.26 -2.73 -6.78
C GLY A 80 -13.94 -2.14 -5.40
N LYS A 81 -13.43 -3.01 -4.53
CA LYS A 81 -13.04 -2.69 -3.15
C LYS A 81 -11.53 -2.70 -3.01
N TYR A 82 -11.03 -1.78 -2.20
CA TYR A 82 -9.60 -1.61 -1.99
C TYR A 82 -9.31 -1.40 -0.50
N LEU A 83 -8.27 -2.07 0.00
CA LEU A 83 -7.68 -1.71 1.28
C LEU A 83 -6.82 -0.47 1.09
N ARG A 84 -7.26 0.66 1.64
CA ARG A 84 -6.48 1.90 1.67
C ARG A 84 -5.52 1.84 2.85
N TYR A 85 -4.22 1.85 2.56
CA TYR A 85 -3.13 1.92 3.52
C TYR A 85 -2.45 3.29 3.45
N GLU A 86 -2.37 4.00 4.58
CA GLU A 86 -1.71 5.31 4.66
C GLU A 86 -0.92 5.44 5.97
N ARG A 87 0.40 5.48 5.86
CA ARG A 87 1.32 5.75 6.97
C ARG A 87 1.53 7.26 7.12
N GLU A 88 1.76 7.75 8.35
CA GLU A 88 1.94 9.18 8.66
C GLU A 88 2.96 9.93 7.80
N ASP A 89 4.08 9.29 7.47
CA ASP A 89 5.22 9.82 6.72
C ASP A 89 5.19 9.40 5.24
N GLY A 90 4.22 8.56 4.87
CA GLY A 90 4.06 7.98 3.54
C GLY A 90 3.05 8.71 2.67
N VAL A 91 2.59 8.00 1.63
CA VAL A 91 1.47 8.40 0.78
C VAL A 91 0.41 7.29 0.80
N PRO A 92 -0.86 7.59 0.53
CA PRO A 92 -1.89 6.56 0.48
C PRO A 92 -1.66 5.59 -0.68
N LEU A 93 -1.68 4.30 -0.37
CA LEU A 93 -1.74 3.19 -1.32
C LEU A 93 -3.11 2.51 -1.23
N TYR A 94 -3.54 1.92 -2.33
CA TYR A 94 -4.80 1.18 -2.43
C TYR A 94 -4.48 -0.22 -2.92
N VAL A 95 -4.91 -1.25 -2.19
CA VAL A 95 -4.63 -2.65 -2.56
C VAL A 95 -5.94 -3.32 -2.92
N GLY A 96 -6.05 -3.83 -4.15
CA GLY A 96 -7.24 -4.57 -4.60
C GLY A 96 -7.42 -5.89 -3.84
N GLU A 97 -8.59 -6.50 -3.95
CA GLU A 97 -8.84 -7.84 -3.38
C GLU A 97 -7.94 -8.91 -4.01
N ASP A 98 -7.47 -8.68 -5.24
CA ASP A 98 -6.45 -9.45 -5.96
C ASP A 98 -5.01 -9.24 -5.45
N GLY A 99 -4.83 -8.32 -4.48
CA GLY A 99 -3.52 -7.96 -3.92
C GLY A 99 -2.71 -6.98 -4.77
N VAL A 100 -3.21 -6.54 -5.94
CA VAL A 100 -2.51 -5.57 -6.79
C VAL A 100 -2.48 -4.21 -6.09
N ILE A 101 -1.31 -3.56 -6.14
CA ILE A 101 -1.10 -2.25 -5.52
C ILE A 101 -1.42 -1.15 -6.55
N TYR A 102 -2.18 -0.16 -6.10
CA TYR A 102 -2.58 1.01 -6.84
C TYR A 102 -2.19 2.29 -6.09
N THR A 103 -1.96 3.36 -6.85
CA THR A 103 -1.70 4.71 -6.35
C THR A 103 -2.65 5.71 -6.99
N CYS A 104 -2.88 6.85 -6.33
CA CYS A 104 -3.64 7.96 -6.88
C CYS A 104 -2.73 9.04 -7.49
N GLY A 105 -3.30 9.92 -8.33
CA GLY A 105 -2.57 11.02 -8.98
C GLY A 105 -1.85 11.96 -8.00
N LYS A 106 -2.46 12.24 -6.83
CA LYS A 106 -1.84 13.09 -5.80
C LYS A 106 -0.56 12.48 -5.22
N ALA A 107 -0.58 11.18 -4.94
CA ALA A 107 0.59 10.45 -4.41
C ALA A 107 1.76 10.41 -5.41
N ARG A 108 1.47 10.33 -6.72
CA ARG A 108 2.50 10.33 -7.79
C ARG A 108 3.33 11.62 -7.84
N ARG A 109 2.82 12.73 -7.32
CA ARG A 109 3.59 13.99 -7.20
C ARG A 109 4.74 13.87 -6.19
N PHE A 110 4.66 12.95 -5.24
CA PHE A 110 5.67 12.71 -4.21
C PHE A 110 6.49 11.44 -4.50
N LYS A 111 7.18 11.41 -5.64
CA LYS A 111 7.84 10.19 -6.19
C LYS A 111 8.72 9.46 -5.17
N SER A 112 9.58 10.16 -4.43
CA SER A 112 10.48 9.53 -3.45
C SER A 112 9.73 8.89 -2.28
N LYS A 113 8.70 9.56 -1.74
CA LYS A 113 7.85 9.03 -0.68
C LYS A 113 7.01 7.86 -1.17
N LEU A 114 6.44 7.96 -2.37
CA LEU A 114 5.71 6.88 -3.02
C LEU A 114 6.60 5.64 -3.18
N ASN A 115 7.80 5.81 -3.71
CA ASN A 115 8.77 4.73 -3.88
C ASN A 115 9.11 4.04 -2.55
N ALA A 116 9.39 4.82 -1.49
CA ALA A 116 9.66 4.28 -0.17
C ALA A 116 8.44 3.53 0.41
N THR A 117 7.24 4.09 0.26
CA THR A 117 6.00 3.47 0.76
C THR A 117 5.74 2.13 0.09
N ILE A 118 5.84 2.06 -1.25
CA ILE A 118 5.69 0.81 -2.00
C ILE A 118 6.75 -0.20 -1.58
N ARG A 119 8.02 0.22 -1.49
CA ARG A 119 9.13 -0.64 -1.09
C ARG A 119 8.87 -1.29 0.26
N PHE A 120 8.60 -0.49 1.29
CA PHE A 120 8.37 -1.01 2.64
C PHE A 120 7.15 -1.93 2.70
N LEU A 121 6.05 -1.58 2.02
CA LEU A 121 4.88 -2.44 1.95
C LEU A 121 5.23 -3.80 1.32
N CYS A 122 5.91 -3.79 0.17
CA CYS A 122 6.27 -5.02 -0.55
C CYS A 122 7.24 -5.90 0.25
N GLU A 123 8.30 -5.31 0.82
CA GLU A 123 9.31 -6.02 1.60
C GLU A 123 8.70 -6.63 2.87
N SER A 124 7.82 -5.91 3.58
CA SER A 124 7.22 -6.37 4.84
C SER A 124 6.03 -7.31 4.66
N CYS A 125 5.24 -7.16 3.59
CA CYS A 125 4.05 -7.98 3.38
C CYS A 125 4.32 -9.24 2.52
N GLY A 126 5.56 -9.46 2.11
CA GLY A 126 5.96 -10.66 1.36
C GLY A 126 5.49 -10.68 -0.09
N TYR A 127 5.47 -9.52 -0.75
CA TYR A 127 5.32 -9.45 -2.20
C TYR A 127 6.57 -10.02 -2.88
N ARG A 128 6.37 -10.86 -3.89
CA ARG A 128 7.50 -11.35 -4.70
C ARG A 128 7.89 -10.29 -5.71
N VAL A 129 9.18 -10.05 -5.83
CA VAL A 129 9.74 -9.08 -6.78
C VAL A 129 10.84 -9.71 -7.64
N LYS A 130 10.98 -9.23 -8.88
CA LYS A 130 12.10 -9.51 -9.77
C LYS A 130 13.01 -8.28 -9.82
N GLU A 131 14.29 -8.47 -9.53
CA GLU A 131 15.28 -7.38 -9.51
C GLU A 131 15.98 -7.24 -10.85
N LYS A 132 16.17 -6.00 -11.30
CA LYS A 132 16.98 -5.64 -12.45
C LYS A 132 17.93 -4.50 -12.06
N LYS A 133 19.24 -4.71 -12.22
CA LYS A 133 20.24 -3.64 -12.10
C LYS A 133 20.03 -2.64 -13.25
N ILE A 134 19.95 -1.36 -12.92
CA ILE A 134 19.69 -0.29 -13.90
C ILE A 134 20.98 0.46 -14.23
N CYS A 135 21.72 0.89 -13.21
CA CYS A 135 23.01 1.55 -13.38
C CYS A 135 23.82 1.51 -12.09
N GLU A 136 25.12 1.80 -12.24
CA GLU A 136 26.01 2.14 -11.14
C GLU A 136 25.76 3.57 -10.68
N TRP A 137 25.86 3.77 -9.37
CA TRP A 137 25.65 5.02 -8.67
C TRP A 137 26.87 5.24 -7.76
N TRP A 138 27.73 6.16 -8.19
CA TRP A 138 28.97 6.59 -7.55
C TRP A 138 28.70 7.73 -6.58
#